data_AF-A0A2E7SPT4-F1
#
_entry.id   AF-A0A2E7SPT4-F1
#
_cell.length_a   1.000
_cell.length_b   1.000
_cell.length_c   1.000
_cell.angle_alpha   90.00
_cell.angle_beta   90.00
_cell.angle_gamma   90.00
#
_symmetry.space_group_name_H-M   'P 1'
#
loop_
_entity.id
_entity.type
_entity.pdbx_description
1 polymer ?
#
loop_
_entity_poly.entity_id
_entity_poly.type
_entity_poly.pdbx_seq_one_letter_code
_entity_poly.pdbx_strand_id
1 'polypeptide(L)'
;MNLVSKCITLAVITLCVVGCASKKELRHLEASYQAQLAEYTEQLKAGTLTKAEHDQKVTVLNSRYGNRRAQLEREIYGTGVPPSRPSVLPNPGRRY
;
A
#
# COMPACT_ATOMS: atom_id res chain seq x y z
N MET A 1 39.57 15.95 10.66
CA MET A 1 38.34 15.37 10.07
C MET A 1 37.28 16.45 10.00
N ASN A 2 37.01 16.96 8.79
CA ASN A 2 36.33 18.22 8.54
C ASN A 2 34.85 18.19 8.97
N LEU A 3 34.34 19.31 9.51
CA LEU A 3 32.96 19.49 9.97
C LEU A 3 31.92 19.05 8.91
N VAL A 4 32.24 19.31 7.64
CA VAL A 4 31.46 18.90 6.46
C VAL A 4 31.27 17.38 6.37
N SER A 5 32.31 16.59 6.69
CA SER A 5 32.23 15.13 6.67
C SER A 5 31.32 14.58 7.75
N LYS A 6 31.31 15.19 8.95
CA LYS A 6 30.39 14.79 10.04
C LYS A 6 28.93 15.07 9.69
N CYS A 7 28.64 16.20 9.05
CA CYS A 7 27.28 16.55 8.61
C CYS A 7 26.74 15.59 7.55
N ILE A 8 27.56 15.21 6.56
CA ILE A 8 27.17 14.26 5.52
C ILE A 8 26.85 12.88 6.13
N THR A 9 27.69 12.38 7.03
CA THR A 9 27.44 11.08 7.67
C THR A 9 26.15 11.07 8.50
N LEU A 10 25.87 12.14 9.24
CA LEU A 10 24.63 12.27 10.01
C LEU A 10 23.39 12.34 9.12
N ALA A 11 23.47 13.04 7.98
CA ALA A 11 22.39 13.12 7.01
C ALA A 11 22.10 11.77 6.34
N VAL A 12 23.13 10.98 6.02
CA VAL A 12 22.96 9.64 5.43
C VAL A 12 22.34 8.66 6.42
N ILE A 13 22.78 8.68 7.68
CA ILE A 13 22.22 7.79 8.73
C ILE A 13 20.75 8.11 8.97
N THR A 14 20.38 9.40 9.06
CA THR A 14 18.98 9.80 9.23
C THR A 14 18.10 9.40 8.03
N LEU A 15 18.60 9.55 6.80
CA LEU A 15 17.89 9.13 5.59
C LEU A 15 17.69 7.60 5.52
N CYS A 16 18.71 6.82 5.91
CA CYS A 16 18.66 5.36 5.94
C CYS A 16 17.66 4.82 6.98
N VAL A 17 17.58 5.45 8.16
CA VAL A 17 16.65 5.03 9.22
C VAL A 17 15.19 5.28 8.81
N VAL A 18 14.91 6.43 8.20
CA VAL A 18 13.56 6.76 7.68
C VAL A 18 13.17 5.82 6.53
N GLY A 19 14.07 5.54 5.59
CA GLY A 19 13.79 4.64 4.46
C GLY A 19 13.57 3.17 4.84
N CYS A 20 14.15 2.69 5.93
CA CYS A 20 13.99 1.31 6.41
C CYS A 20 12.73 1.12 7.26
N ALA A 21 12.36 2.10 8.10
CA ALA A 21 11.14 2.03 8.90
C ALA A 21 9.90 1.98 8.01
N SER A 22 9.84 2.85 7.01
CA SER A 22 8.65 2.98 6.17
C SER A 22 8.45 1.81 5.20
N LYS A 23 9.51 1.09 4.79
CA LYS A 23 9.38 -0.17 4.03
C LYS A 23 8.74 -1.30 4.85
N LYS A 24 8.97 -1.32 6.17
CA LYS A 24 8.33 -2.30 7.07
C LYS A 24 6.85 -2.01 7.21
N GLU A 25 6.47 -0.74 7.34
CA GLU A 25 5.08 -0.30 7.39
C GLU A 25 4.30 -0.69 6.13
N LEU A 26 4.88 -0.53 4.95
CA LEU A 26 4.23 -0.90 3.70
C LEU A 26 3.96 -2.42 3.61
N ARG A 27 4.92 -3.24 4.05
CA ARG A 27 4.77 -4.70 4.11
C ARG A 27 3.76 -5.14 5.16
N HIS A 28 3.74 -4.49 6.32
CA HIS A 28 2.78 -4.78 7.37
C HIS A 28 1.35 -4.44 6.91
N LEU A 29 1.17 -3.31 6.22
CA LEU A 29 -0.09 -2.93 5.62
C LEU A 29 -0.57 -3.98 4.61
N GLU A 30 0.31 -4.45 3.72
CA GLU A 30 -0.03 -5.48 2.73
C GLU A 30 -0.38 -6.82 3.38
N ALA A 31 0.36 -7.25 4.39
CA ALA A 31 0.06 -8.47 5.14
C ALA A 31 -1.30 -8.38 5.86
N SER A 32 -1.58 -7.26 6.53
CA SER A 32 -2.86 -7.05 7.22
C SER A 32 -4.05 -7.04 6.26
N TYR A 33 -3.87 -6.46 5.07
CA TYR A 33 -4.86 -6.46 4.00
C TYR A 33 -5.14 -7.86 3.46
N GLN A 34 -4.10 -8.66 3.20
CA GLN A 34 -4.26 -10.03 2.73
C GLN A 34 -4.95 -10.92 3.77
N ALA A 35 -4.64 -10.75 5.05
CA ALA A 35 -5.28 -11.48 6.13
C ALA A 35 -6.80 -11.18 6.20
N GLN A 36 -7.20 -9.91 6.06
CA GLN A 36 -8.62 -9.52 6.07
C GLN A 36 -9.36 -10.02 4.83
N LEU A 37 -8.73 -10.05 3.66
CA LEU A 37 -9.31 -10.69 2.47
C LEU A 37 -9.54 -12.18 2.68
N ALA A 38 -8.55 -12.88 3.26
CA ALA A 38 -8.69 -14.30 3.57
C ALA A 38 -9.87 -14.53 4.54
N GLU A 39 -9.97 -13.74 5.60
CA GLU A 39 -11.07 -13.81 6.56
C GLU A 39 -12.45 -13.63 5.90
N TYR A 40 -12.60 -12.63 5.02
CA TYR A 40 -13.87 -12.42 4.31
C TYR A 40 -14.19 -13.57 3.36
N THR A 41 -13.18 -14.15 2.70
CA THR A 41 -13.40 -15.32 1.84
C THR A 41 -13.79 -16.55 2.65
N GLU A 42 -13.26 -16.73 3.86
CA GLU A 42 -13.66 -17.80 4.77
C GLU A 42 -15.08 -17.60 5.27
N GLN A 43 -15.47 -16.37 5.65
CA GLN A 43 -16.85 -16.04 6.04
C GLN A 43 -17.85 -16.27 4.90
N LEU A 44 -17.46 -16.01 3.65
CA LEU A 44 -18.28 -16.33 2.47
C LEU A 44 -18.41 -17.84 2.28
N LYS A 45 -17.32 -18.60 2.41
CA LYS A 45 -17.34 -20.08 2.31
C LYS A 45 -18.14 -20.74 3.43
N ALA A 46 -18.07 -20.19 4.63
CA ALA A 46 -18.84 -20.63 5.79
C ALA A 46 -20.35 -20.27 5.68
N GLY A 47 -20.74 -19.50 4.66
CA GLY A 47 -22.12 -19.03 4.48
C GLY A 47 -22.55 -17.99 5.53
N THR A 48 -21.61 -17.46 6.31
CA THR A 48 -21.86 -16.40 7.30
C THR A 48 -22.09 -15.04 6.64
N LEU A 49 -21.53 -14.84 5.45
CA LEU A 49 -21.78 -13.67 4.60
C LEU A 49 -22.47 -14.08 3.31
N THR A 50 -23.41 -13.25 2.86
CA THR A 50 -23.89 -13.29 1.49
C THR A 50 -22.82 -12.73 0.53
N LYS A 51 -22.90 -13.11 -0.75
CA LYS A 51 -22.01 -12.59 -1.80
C LYS A 51 -22.03 -11.05 -1.87
N ALA A 52 -23.21 -10.44 -1.72
CA ALA A 52 -23.35 -8.99 -1.77
C ALA A 52 -22.63 -8.30 -0.60
N GLU A 53 -22.77 -8.84 0.61
CA GLU A 53 -22.09 -8.30 1.80
C GLU A 53 -20.57 -8.50 1.72
N HIS A 54 -20.12 -9.64 1.21
CA HIS A 54 -18.70 -9.89 0.93
C HIS A 54 -18.15 -8.83 -0.04
N ASP A 55 -18.82 -8.62 -1.18
CA ASP A 55 -18.35 -7.68 -2.21
C ASP A 55 -18.34 -6.23 -1.69
N GLN A 56 -19.32 -5.86 -0.86
CA GLN A 56 -19.34 -4.57 -0.17
C GLN A 56 -18.17 -4.43 0.81
N LYS A 57 -17.91 -5.44 1.64
CA LYS A 57 -16.78 -5.45 2.60
C LYS A 57 -15.43 -5.34 1.87
N VAL A 58 -15.24 -6.11 0.80
CA VAL A 58 -14.03 -6.05 -0.05
C VAL A 58 -13.87 -4.67 -0.69
N THR A 59 -14.94 -4.06 -1.19
CA THR A 59 -14.89 -2.73 -1.81
C THR A 59 -14.43 -1.66 -0.82
N VAL A 60 -14.98 -1.68 0.40
CA VAL A 60 -14.57 -0.75 1.48
C VAL A 60 -13.12 -1.01 1.88
N LEU A 61 -12.73 -2.27 2.03
CA LEU A 61 -11.36 -2.65 2.39
C LEU A 61 -10.34 -2.18 1.35
N ASN A 62 -10.59 -2.43 0.06
CA ASN A 62 -9.74 -2.01 -1.04
C ASN A 62 -9.55 -0.49 -1.06
N SER A 63 -10.62 0.26 -0.81
CA SER A 63 -10.58 1.72 -0.76
C SER A 63 -9.70 2.22 0.40
N ARG A 64 -9.85 1.63 1.59
CA ARG A 64 -9.03 1.95 2.77
C ARG A 64 -7.56 1.60 2.55
N TYR A 65 -7.28 0.41 2.03
CA TYR A 65 -5.93 -0.04 1.69
C TYR A 65 -5.26 0.89 0.68
N GLY A 66 -5.94 1.20 -0.43
CA GLY A 66 -5.41 2.08 -1.47
C GLY A 66 -5.06 3.47 -0.94
N ASN A 67 -5.93 4.06 -0.12
CA ASN A 67 -5.67 5.36 0.51
C ASN A 67 -4.48 5.31 1.47
N ARG A 68 -4.40 4.31 2.34
CA ARG A 68 -3.31 4.19 3.31
C ARG A 68 -1.97 3.91 2.62
N ARG A 69 -1.97 3.06 1.61
CA ARG A 69 -0.79 2.77 0.79
C ARG A 69 -0.30 4.04 0.09
N ALA A 70 -1.20 4.81 -0.53
CA ALA A 70 -0.83 6.07 -1.19
C ALA A 70 -0.26 7.11 -0.22
N GLN A 71 -0.76 7.17 1.02
CA GLN A 71 -0.18 8.02 2.07
C GLN A 71 1.24 7.59 2.41
N LEU A 72 1.45 6.30 2.71
CA LEU A 72 2.79 5.77 3.03
C LEU A 72 3.76 5.93 1.85
N GLU A 73 3.31 5.69 0.62
CA GLU A 73 4.14 5.88 -0.58
C GLU A 73 4.55 7.35 -0.74
N ARG A 74 3.67 8.32 -0.45
CA ARG A 74 4.04 9.75 -0.43
C ARG A 74 5.02 10.10 0.69
N GLU A 75 4.86 9.50 1.87
CA GLU A 75 5.78 9.70 3.00
C GLU A 75 7.18 9.14 2.69
N ILE A 76 7.26 8.05 1.92
CA ILE A 76 8.52 7.38 1.57
C ILE A 76 9.22 8.05 0.39
N TYR A 77 8.47 8.32 -0.68
CA TYR A 77 9.00 8.69 -1.98
C TYR A 77 8.77 10.17 -2.33
N GLY A 78 8.03 10.90 -1.50
CA GLY A 78 7.59 12.26 -1.78
C GLY A 78 6.44 12.32 -2.80
N THR A 79 6.04 13.53 -3.17
CA THR A 79 4.96 13.78 -4.15
C THR A 79 5.42 13.67 -5.61
N GLY A 80 6.71 13.41 -5.85
CA GLY A 80 7.37 13.66 -7.13
C GLY A 80 7.40 12.52 -8.15
N VAL A 81 6.95 11.30 -7.81
CA VAL A 81 6.96 10.18 -8.77
C VAL A 81 5.71 9.34 -8.60
N PRO A 82 4.79 9.27 -9.59
CA PRO A 82 3.76 8.25 -9.57
C PRO A 82 4.47 6.89 -9.66
N PRO A 83 4.30 5.99 -8.67
CA PRO A 83 4.78 4.62 -8.85
C PRO A 83 4.05 4.07 -10.07
N SER A 84 4.80 3.43 -10.98
CA SER A 84 4.27 2.76 -12.17
C SER A 84 3.18 1.78 -11.76
N ARG A 85 1.94 2.27 -11.70
CA ARG A 85 0.75 1.46 -11.55
C ARG A 85 0.75 0.56 -12.78
N PRO A 86 0.65 -0.77 -12.65
CA PRO A 86 0.23 -1.58 -13.78
C PRO A 86 -1.13 -1.01 -14.18
N SER A 87 -1.14 -0.26 -15.27
CA SER A 87 -2.36 0.21 -15.89
C SER A 87 -3.17 -1.03 -16.20
N VAL A 88 -4.21 -1.29 -15.40
CA VAL A 88 -5.31 -2.14 -15.82
C VAL A 88 -5.88 -1.43 -17.03
N LEU A 89 -5.43 -1.85 -18.21
CA LEU A 89 -5.86 -1.34 -19.50
C LEU A 89 -7.39 -1.38 -19.51
N PRO A 90 -8.10 -0.25 -19.69
CA PRO A 90 -9.49 -0.33 -20.07
C PRO A 90 -9.50 -0.94 -21.47
N ASN A 91 -9.99 -2.17 -21.58
CA ASN A 91 -10.19 -2.85 -22.85
C ASN A 91 -11.10 -1.95 -23.74
N PRO A 92 -10.62 -1.38 -24.86
CA PRO A 92 -11.40 -0.46 -25.69
C PRO A 92 -12.30 -1.23 -26.68
N GLY A 93 -12.92 -2.32 -26.20
CA GLY A 93 -13.50 -3.36 -27.05
C GLY A 93 -15.03 -3.46 -27.04
N ARG A 94 -15.78 -2.43 -26.61
CA ARG A 94 -17.24 -2.42 -26.77
C ARG A 94 -17.79 -1.00 -26.92
N ARG A 95 -18.05 -0.62 -28.17
CA ARG A 95 -19.33 -0.10 -28.68
C ARG A 95 -19.08 0.65 -30.00
N TYR A 96 -19.31 -0.05 -31.10
CA TYR A 96 -20.11 0.44 -32.21
C TYR A 96 -21.21 -0.58 -32.43
#